data_AF-A0A653CFR7-F1
#
_entry.id   AF-A0A653CFR7-F1
#
_cell.length_a   1.000
_cell.length_b   1.000
_cell.length_c   1.000
_cell.angle_alpha   90.00
_cell.angle_beta   90.00
_cell.angle_gamma   90.00
#
_symmetry.space_group_name_H-M   'P 1'
#
loop_
_entity.id
_entity.type
_entity.pdbx_description
1 polymer ?
#
loop_
_entity_poly.entity_id
_entity_poly.type
_entity_poly.pdbx_seq_one_letter_code
_entity_poly.pdbx_strand_id
1 'polypeptide(L)'
;MFFKKTEVVELLETMRANFWTIEKIEDSEIKKVYIRYHKILKYKCLFYITIYLSTVISFFVGPILSEGEVLSYECYRPPGISYYQLLCLVNICGMYCTLFTMIPVDMLFMSIITLTTVQFVLLNAELQTIIQHDIEGEDVDKRLRRCIKHHCFLLK
;
A
#
# COMPACT_ATOMS: atom_id res chain seq x y z
N MET A 1 -1.06 -8.11 12.44
CA MET A 1 0.23 -8.39 11.77
C MET A 1 1.23 -9.19 12.64
N PHE A 2 0.78 -9.98 13.63
CA PHE A 2 1.68 -10.77 14.49
C PHE A 2 1.94 -12.20 13.95
N PHE A 3 0.95 -12.83 13.32
CA PHE A 3 1.04 -14.23 12.88
C PHE A 3 1.96 -14.48 11.67
N LYS A 4 2.27 -13.44 10.88
CA LYS A 4 3.04 -13.55 9.62
C LYS A 4 4.17 -12.52 9.56
N LYS A 5 4.59 -12.00 10.72
CA LYS A 5 5.58 -10.93 10.83
C LYS A 5 6.89 -11.30 10.11
N THR A 6 7.40 -12.51 10.34
CA THR A 6 8.66 -12.98 9.75
C THR A 6 8.59 -13.01 8.22
N GLU A 7 7.50 -13.54 7.66
CA GLU A 7 7.30 -13.62 6.20
C GLU A 7 7.17 -12.22 5.58
N VAL A 8 6.47 -11.28 6.24
CA VAL A 8 6.37 -9.91 5.72
C VAL A 8 7.70 -9.17 5.82
N VAL A 9 8.47 -9.36 6.90
CA VAL A 9 9.81 -8.77 7.04
C VAL A 9 10.75 -9.34 5.98
N GLU A 10 10.76 -10.66 5.79
CA GLU A 10 11.55 -11.33 4.76
C GLU A 10 11.18 -10.84 3.36
N LEU A 11 9.89 -10.67 3.06
CA LEU A 11 9.43 -10.09 1.81
C LEU A 11 9.98 -8.68 1.61
N LEU A 12 9.88 -7.81 2.63
CA LEU A 12 10.36 -6.43 2.57
C LEU A 12 11.89 -6.35 2.42
N GLU A 13 12.63 -7.21 3.11
CA GLU A 13 14.10 -7.31 2.98
C GLU A 13 14.50 -7.77 1.58
N THR A 14 13.80 -8.78 1.06
CA THR A 14 14.04 -9.32 -0.28
C THR A 14 13.72 -8.29 -1.37
N MET A 15 12.62 -7.54 -1.22
CA MET A 15 12.29 -6.42 -2.10
C MET A 15 13.37 -5.35 -2.04
N ARG A 16 13.82 -4.97 -0.84
CA ARG A 16 14.89 -3.96 -0.67
C ARG A 16 16.20 -4.37 -1.33
N ALA A 17 16.58 -5.65 -1.24
CA ALA A 17 17.83 -6.15 -1.79
C ALA A 17 17.81 -6.27 -3.33
N ASN A 18 16.67 -6.64 -3.92
CA ASN A 18 16.59 -7.00 -5.33
C ASN A 18 15.92 -5.93 -6.21
N PHE A 19 15.13 -5.01 -5.65
CA PHE A 19 14.48 -3.95 -6.44
C PHE A 19 15.50 -2.97 -7.01
N TRP A 20 15.33 -2.63 -8.28
CA TRP A 20 16.23 -1.72 -8.96
C TRP A 20 16.07 -0.30 -8.40
N THR A 21 17.20 0.32 -8.05
CA THR A 21 17.25 1.67 -7.49
C THR A 21 17.17 2.70 -8.61
N ILE A 22 16.20 3.61 -8.51
CA ILE A 22 15.88 4.61 -9.54
C ILE A 22 17.01 5.64 -9.73
N GLU A 23 17.83 5.87 -8.70
CA GLU A 23 18.94 6.82 -8.74
C GLU A 23 20.04 6.46 -9.76
N LYS A 24 20.10 5.19 -10.16
CA LYS A 24 21.09 4.70 -11.15
C LYS A 24 20.59 4.75 -12.59
N ILE A 25 19.38 5.29 -12.82
CA ILE A 25 18.74 5.29 -14.13
C ILE A 25 18.83 6.71 -14.70
N GLU A 26 19.69 6.89 -15.71
CA GLU A 26 19.87 8.16 -16.42
C GLU A 26 18.70 8.51 -17.36
N ASP A 27 17.85 7.54 -17.69
CA ASP A 27 16.75 7.73 -18.63
C ASP A 27 15.62 8.62 -18.05
N SER A 28 15.43 9.78 -18.70
CA SER A 28 14.38 10.76 -18.44
C SER A 28 12.98 10.16 -18.47
N GLU A 29 12.70 9.24 -19.40
CA GLU A 29 11.35 8.70 -19.60
C GLU A 29 10.95 7.76 -18.46
N ILE A 30 11.87 6.91 -18.01
CA ILE A 30 11.66 6.02 -16.86
C ILE A 30 11.43 6.83 -15.58
N LYS A 31 12.17 7.93 -15.41
CA LYS A 31 11.99 8.84 -14.27
C LYS A 31 10.60 9.50 -14.27
N LYS A 32 10.09 9.90 -15.44
CA LYS A 32 8.72 10.44 -15.58
C LYS A 32 7.66 9.39 -15.20
N VAL A 33 7.85 8.15 -15.61
CA VAL A 33 6.95 7.03 -15.26
C VAL A 33 6.93 6.80 -13.75
N TYR A 34 8.10 6.78 -13.10
CA TYR A 34 8.17 6.66 -11.63
C TYR A 34 7.45 7.81 -10.91
N ILE A 35 7.69 9.06 -11.33
CA ILE A 35 7.01 10.24 -10.75
C ILE A 35 5.49 10.11 -10.91
N ARG A 36 5.02 9.60 -12.05
CA ARG A 36 3.59 9.35 -12.28
C ARG A 36 3.03 8.33 -11.28
N TYR A 37 3.68 7.18 -11.12
CA TYR A 37 3.22 6.15 -10.17
C TYR A 37 3.29 6.63 -8.72
N HIS A 38 4.32 7.40 -8.35
CA HIS A 38 4.41 8.00 -7.03
C HIS A 38 3.27 9.01 -6.77
N LYS A 39 2.90 9.82 -7.77
CA LYS A 39 1.73 10.71 -7.69
C LYS A 39 0.42 9.92 -7.56
N ILE A 40 0.26 8.83 -8.32
CA ILE A 40 -0.90 7.94 -8.21
C ILE A 40 -0.99 7.35 -6.81
N LEU A 41 0.10 6.86 -6.24
CA LEU A 41 0.13 6.31 -4.89
C LEU A 41 -0.26 7.36 -3.83
N LYS A 42 0.28 8.58 -3.95
CA LYS A 42 -0.11 9.70 -3.07
C LYS A 42 -1.60 10.04 -3.19
N TYR A 43 -2.12 10.10 -4.41
CA TYR A 43 -3.54 10.38 -4.64
C TYR A 43 -4.43 9.29 -4.06
N LYS A 44 -4.09 8.01 -4.30
CA LYS A 44 -4.84 6.89 -3.75
C LYS A 44 -4.79 6.84 -2.22
N CYS A 45 -3.64 7.15 -1.62
CA CYS A 45 -3.49 7.33 -0.16
C CYS A 45 -4.44 8.41 0.37
N LEU A 46 -4.43 9.59 -0.26
CA LEU A 46 -5.28 10.71 0.15
C LEU A 46 -6.76 10.36 0.01
N PHE A 47 -7.14 9.75 -1.12
CA PHE A 47 -8.50 9.28 -1.36
C PHE A 47 -8.96 8.26 -0.30
N TYR A 48 -8.10 7.30 0.05
CA TYR A 48 -8.39 6.31 1.09
C TYR A 48 -8.60 6.98 2.46
N ILE A 49 -7.74 7.95 2.82
CA ILE A 49 -7.90 8.74 4.05
C ILE A 49 -9.23 9.52 4.04
N THR A 50 -9.60 10.12 2.91
CA THR A 50 -10.88 10.84 2.80
C THR A 50 -12.09 9.92 3.00
N ILE A 51 -12.09 8.74 2.39
CA ILE A 51 -13.14 7.74 2.60
C ILE A 51 -13.19 7.35 4.08
N TYR A 52 -12.05 7.05 4.68
CA TYR A 52 -11.98 6.70 6.09
C TYR A 52 -12.58 7.79 6.99
N LEU A 53 -12.16 9.05 6.81
CA LEU A 53 -12.71 10.18 7.56
C LEU A 53 -14.22 10.31 7.36
N SER A 54 -14.73 10.14 6.13
CA SER A 54 -16.18 10.15 5.89
C SER A 54 -16.90 9.02 6.63
N THR A 55 -16.34 7.81 6.65
CA THR A 55 -16.95 6.68 7.38
C THR A 55 -16.97 6.91 8.87
N VAL A 56 -15.87 7.45 9.44
CA VAL A 56 -15.82 7.82 10.86
C VAL A 56 -16.91 8.84 11.18
N ILE A 57 -17.04 9.90 10.39
CA ILE A 57 -18.09 10.91 10.60
C ILE A 57 -19.48 10.27 10.54
N SER A 58 -19.75 9.40 9.57
CA SER A 58 -21.02 8.67 9.48
C SER A 58 -21.30 7.81 10.71
N PHE A 59 -20.29 7.14 11.26
CA PHE A 59 -20.40 6.33 12.48
C PHE A 59 -20.72 7.15 13.74
N PHE A 60 -20.24 8.40 13.81
CA PHE A 60 -20.59 9.33 14.90
C PHE A 60 -21.96 9.97 14.71
N VAL A 61 -22.31 10.34 13.48
CA VAL A 61 -23.56 11.06 13.19
C VAL A 61 -24.78 10.14 13.22
N GLY A 62 -24.65 8.88 12.81
CA GLY A 62 -25.75 7.91 12.78
C GLY A 62 -26.47 7.75 14.14
N PRO A 63 -25.77 7.47 15.24
CA PRO A 63 -26.33 7.41 16.59
C PRO A 63 -26.93 8.73 17.10
N ILE A 64 -26.46 9.87 16.60
CA ILE A 64 -26.95 11.20 17.00
C ILE A 64 -28.27 11.54 16.29
N LEU A 65 -28.42 11.11 15.03
CA LEU A 65 -29.63 11.34 14.23
C LEU A 65 -30.71 10.27 14.43
N SER A 66 -30.36 9.11 15.00
CA SER A 66 -31.33 8.05 15.26
C SER A 66 -32.19 8.38 16.47
N GLU A 67 -33.50 8.17 16.35
CA GLU A 67 -34.42 8.29 17.50
C GLU A 67 -34.18 7.12 18.47
N GLY A 68 -33.45 7.38 19.56
CA GLY A 68 -33.22 6.42 20.64
C GLY A 68 -31.75 6.25 21.02
N GLU A 69 -31.49 5.49 22.09
CA GLU A 69 -30.15 5.15 22.55
C GLU A 69 -29.55 4.00 21.71
N VAL A 70 -29.23 4.27 20.44
CA VAL A 70 -28.64 3.28 19.52
C VAL A 70 -27.12 3.37 19.53
N LEU A 71 -26.45 2.36 20.09
CA LEU A 71 -24.99 2.25 20.05
C LEU A 71 -24.50 1.87 18.65
N SER A 72 -23.36 2.42 18.23
CA SER A 72 -22.72 2.10 16.94
C SER A 72 -22.34 0.63 16.77
N TYR A 73 -22.18 -0.09 17.89
CA TYR A 73 -21.93 -1.53 17.95
C TYR A 73 -22.86 -2.13 18.98
N GLU A 74 -23.44 -3.29 18.69
CA GLU A 74 -24.28 -4.00 19.65
C GLU A 74 -23.41 -4.52 20.81
N CYS A 75 -23.49 -3.85 21.96
CA CYS A 75 -22.74 -4.21 23.14
C CYS A 75 -23.57 -4.01 24.40
N TYR A 76 -23.32 -4.86 25.40
CA TYR A 76 -24.00 -4.78 26.69
C TYR A 76 -23.62 -3.48 27.40
N ARG A 77 -24.63 -2.73 27.86
CA ARG A 77 -24.45 -1.54 28.69
C ARG A 77 -24.38 -1.96 30.17
N PRO A 78 -23.22 -1.88 30.83
CA PRO A 78 -23.14 -2.18 32.26
C PRO A 78 -23.90 -1.13 33.08
N PRO A 79 -24.50 -1.53 34.21
CA PRO A 79 -25.18 -0.61 35.12
C PRO A 79 -24.15 0.37 35.71
N GLY A 80 -24.42 1.67 35.60
CA GLY A 80 -23.55 2.74 36.12
C GLY A 80 -22.83 3.58 35.07
N ILE A 81 -22.88 3.21 33.78
CA ILE A 81 -22.29 4.00 32.69
C ILE A 81 -23.38 4.75 31.92
N SER A 82 -23.18 6.05 31.65
CA SER A 82 -24.10 6.83 30.84
C SER A 82 -24.02 6.44 29.36
N TYR A 83 -25.12 6.61 28.62
CA TYR A 83 -25.17 6.26 27.20
C TYR A 83 -24.06 6.96 26.39
N TYR A 84 -23.89 8.27 26.57
CA TYR A 84 -22.87 9.05 25.87
C TYR A 84 -21.44 8.64 26.21
N GLN A 85 -21.17 8.23 27.46
CA GLN A 85 -19.86 7.71 27.84
C GLN A 85 -19.54 6.42 27.11
N LEU A 86 -20.51 5.49 27.06
CA LEU A 86 -20.35 4.22 26.35
C LEU A 86 -20.21 4.44 24.85
N LEU A 87 -21.01 5.33 24.26
CA LEU A 87 -20.94 5.68 22.85
C LEU A 87 -19.57 6.25 22.47
N CYS A 88 -19.03 7.17 23.26
CA CYS A 88 -17.68 7.72 23.05
C CYS A 88 -16.61 6.64 23.16
N LEU A 89 -16.67 5.80 24.20
CA LEU A 89 -15.68 4.73 24.41
C LEU A 89 -15.65 3.76 23.23
N VAL A 90 -16.82 3.31 22.78
CA VAL A 90 -16.97 2.35 21.68
C VAL A 90 -16.47 2.95 20.36
N ASN A 91 -16.86 4.19 20.04
CA ASN A 91 -16.41 4.84 18.80
C ASN A 91 -14.90 5.12 18.83
N ILE A 92 -14.35 5.57 19.96
CA ILE A 92 -12.90 5.75 20.11
C ILE A 92 -12.19 4.41 19.93
N CYS A 93 -12.65 3.33 20.58
CA CYS A 93 -12.07 2.01 20.44
C CYS A 93 -12.11 1.53 18.98
N GLY A 94 -13.25 1.67 18.30
CA GLY A 94 -13.42 1.35 16.88
C GLY A 94 -12.48 2.13 15.96
N MET A 95 -12.32 3.45 16.20
CA MET A 95 -11.36 4.28 15.48
C MET A 95 -9.91 3.84 15.70
N TYR A 96 -9.51 3.54 16.94
CA TYR A 96 -8.16 3.09 17.23
C TYR A 96 -7.89 1.73 16.57
N CYS A 97 -8.82 0.79 16.67
CA CYS A 97 -8.70 -0.51 16.03
C CYS A 97 -8.52 -0.36 14.51
N THR A 98 -9.37 0.41 13.83
CA THR A 98 -9.28 0.58 12.38
C THR A 98 -8.02 1.34 11.95
N LEU A 99 -7.69 2.45 12.61
CA LEU A 99 -6.55 3.31 12.28
C LEU A 99 -5.19 2.62 12.47
N PHE A 100 -5.04 1.80 13.50
CA PHE A 100 -3.76 1.14 13.79
C PHE A 100 -3.64 -0.28 13.22
N THR A 101 -4.73 -0.89 12.74
CA THR A 101 -4.68 -2.25 12.19
C THR A 101 -5.03 -2.33 10.72
N MET A 102 -6.21 -1.85 10.30
CA MET A 102 -6.69 -2.03 8.93
C MET A 102 -5.97 -1.09 7.96
N ILE A 103 -5.96 0.21 8.25
CA ILE A 103 -5.37 1.22 7.35
C ILE A 103 -3.89 0.91 7.05
N PRO A 104 -3.02 0.64 8.04
CA PRO A 104 -1.60 0.42 7.76
C PRO A 104 -1.36 -0.84 6.95
N VAL A 105 -2.18 -1.87 7.15
CA VAL A 105 -2.07 -3.14 6.40
C VAL A 105 -2.49 -2.94 4.95
N ASP A 106 -3.62 -2.30 4.69
CA ASP A 106 -4.08 -2.01 3.33
C ASP A 106 -3.07 -1.14 2.58
N MET A 107 -2.55 -0.10 3.27
CA MET A 107 -1.53 0.79 2.72
C MET A 107 -0.22 0.06 2.41
N LEU A 108 0.18 -0.89 3.24
CA LEU A 108 1.36 -1.72 3.00
C LEU A 108 1.18 -2.60 1.77
N PHE A 109 0.06 -3.33 1.65
CA PHE A 109 -0.22 -4.15 0.48
C PHE A 109 -0.32 -3.32 -0.81
N MET A 110 -1.02 -2.20 -0.74
CA MET A 110 -1.12 -1.26 -1.85
C MET A 110 0.24 -0.73 -2.30
N SER A 111 1.11 -0.39 -1.35
CA SER A 111 2.46 0.09 -1.64
C SER A 111 3.31 -1.01 -2.29
N ILE A 112 3.24 -2.23 -1.77
CA ILE A 112 3.93 -3.40 -2.33
C ILE A 112 3.48 -3.64 -3.78
N ILE A 113 2.17 -3.75 -4.03
CA ILE A 113 1.63 -4.00 -5.38
C ILE A 113 2.03 -2.88 -6.35
N THR A 114 1.95 -1.63 -5.90
CA THR A 114 2.34 -0.48 -6.73
C THR A 114 3.83 -0.52 -7.06
N LEU A 115 4.68 -0.85 -6.08
CA LEU A 115 6.11 -0.93 -6.26
C LEU A 115 6.49 -2.09 -7.20
N THR A 116 5.87 -3.26 -7.04
CA THR A 116 6.03 -4.40 -7.96
C THR A 116 5.61 -4.02 -9.38
N THR A 117 4.51 -3.29 -9.56
CA THR A 117 4.07 -2.78 -10.87
C THR A 117 5.13 -1.87 -11.49
N VAL A 118 5.71 -0.96 -10.71
CA VAL A 118 6.81 -0.10 -11.17
C VAL A 118 8.02 -0.93 -11.59
N GLN A 119 8.38 -1.98 -10.85
CA GLN A 119 9.49 -2.87 -11.21
C GLN A 119 9.24 -3.61 -12.52
N PHE A 120 8.01 -4.05 -12.81
CA PHE A 120 7.65 -4.65 -14.11
C PHE A 120 7.73 -3.64 -15.25
N VAL A 121 7.25 -2.42 -15.06
CA VAL A 121 7.34 -1.37 -16.08
C VAL A 121 8.79 -1.03 -16.38
N LEU A 122 9.62 -0.96 -15.33
CA LEU A 122 11.04 -0.71 -15.45
C LEU A 122 11.77 -1.84 -16.20
N LEU A 123 11.45 -3.09 -15.88
CA LEU A 123 11.96 -4.25 -16.58
C LEU A 123 11.61 -4.23 -18.07
N ASN A 124 10.36 -3.88 -18.41
CA ASN A 124 9.92 -3.77 -19.80
C ASN A 124 10.64 -2.65 -20.54
N ALA A 125 10.89 -1.50 -19.89
CA ALA A 125 11.65 -0.41 -20.47
C ALA A 125 13.09 -0.85 -20.79
N GLU A 126 13.79 -1.47 -19.84
CA GLU A 126 15.17 -1.95 -20.06
C GLU A 126 15.20 -3.01 -21.17
N LEU A 127 14.21 -3.91 -21.24
CA LEU A 127 14.12 -4.89 -22.32
C LEU A 127 13.92 -4.23 -23.70
N GLN A 128 13.06 -3.21 -23.79
CA GLN A 128 12.87 -2.45 -25.02
C GLN A 128 14.14 -1.71 -25.44
N THR A 129 14.89 -1.13 -24.49
CA THR A 129 16.18 -0.50 -24.76
C THR A 129 17.18 -1.51 -25.35
N ILE A 130 17.26 -2.72 -24.79
CA ILE A 130 18.14 -3.79 -25.28
C ILE A 130 17.75 -4.24 -26.70
N ILE A 131 16.44 -4.28 -27.02
CA ILE A 131 15.95 -4.72 -28.34
C ILE A 131 16.11 -3.62 -29.40
N GLN A 132 15.91 -2.35 -29.03
CA GLN A 132 15.94 -1.23 -29.97
C GLN A 132 17.36 -0.70 -30.25
N HIS A 133 18.26 -0.81 -29.27
CA HIS A 133 19.67 -0.51 -29.52
C HIS A 133 20.32 -1.81 -29.96
N ASP A 134 20.74 -1.86 -31.23
CA ASP A 134 21.47 -2.97 -31.84
C ASP A 134 22.89 -3.07 -31.23
N ILE A 135 22.95 -3.35 -29.93
CA ILE A 135 24.17 -3.44 -29.16
C ILE A 135 24.74 -4.83 -29.45
N GLU A 136 25.62 -4.95 -30.42
CA GLU A 136 26.29 -6.22 -30.68
C GLU A 136 27.28 -6.57 -29.55
N GLY A 137 27.22 -7.80 -29.03
CA GLY A 137 28.29 -8.39 -28.21
C GLY A 137 27.90 -8.96 -26.84
N GLU A 138 28.92 -9.22 -26.02
CA GLU A 138 28.87 -9.88 -24.70
C GLU A 138 28.08 -9.09 -23.63
N ASP A 139 27.85 -7.79 -23.87
CA ASP A 139 27.19 -6.88 -22.93
C ASP A 139 25.65 -7.02 -22.98
N VAL A 140 25.08 -7.30 -24.14
CA VAL A 140 23.63 -7.59 -24.27
C VAL A 140 23.27 -8.87 -23.54
N ASP A 141 24.10 -9.90 -23.67
CA ASP A 141 23.87 -11.19 -23.04
C ASP A 141 23.86 -11.08 -21.50
N LYS A 142 24.72 -10.22 -20.95
CA LYS A 142 24.77 -9.91 -19.51
C LYS A 142 23.56 -9.09 -19.06
N ARG A 143 23.15 -8.06 -19.82
CA ARG A 143 21.98 -7.23 -19.50
C ARG A 143 20.67 -8.02 -19.62
N LEU A 144 20.54 -8.88 -20.63
CA LEU A 144 19.39 -9.76 -20.82
C LEU A 144 19.28 -10.80 -19.69
N ARG A 145 20.38 -11.44 -19.29
CA ARG A 145 20.40 -12.35 -18.13
C ARG A 145 19.98 -11.63 -16.84
N ARG A 146 20.38 -10.37 -16.65
CA ARG A 146 19.96 -9.55 -15.51
C ARG A 146 18.46 -9.27 -15.54
N CYS A 147 17.90 -8.94 -16.70
CA CYS A 147 16.44 -8.77 -16.88
C CYS A 147 15.68 -10.06 -16.58
N ILE A 148 16.12 -11.20 -17.12
CA ILE A 148 15.50 -12.52 -16.87
C ILE A 148 15.54 -12.87 -15.38
N LYS A 149 16.68 -12.66 -14.71
CA LYS A 149 16.81 -12.92 -13.27
C LYS A 149 15.85 -12.05 -12.44
N HIS A 150 15.69 -10.78 -12.82
CA HIS A 150 14.73 -9.88 -12.18
C HIS A 150 13.28 -10.28 -12.47
N HIS A 151 12.97 -10.73 -13.68
CA HIS A 151 11.65 -11.24 -14.03
C HIS A 151 11.29 -12.48 -13.22
N CYS A 152 12.19 -13.47 -13.14
CA CYS A 152 12.01 -14.67 -12.33
C CYS A 152 11.87 -14.33 -10.84
N PHE A 153 12.53 -13.28 -10.36
CA PHE A 153 12.38 -12.79 -9.00
C PHE A 153 10.99 -12.18 -8.76
N LEU A 154 10.49 -11.34 -9.68
CA LEU A 154 9.17 -10.71 -9.55
C LEU A 154 7.99 -11.70 -9.68
N LEU A 155 8.21 -12.85 -10.31
CA LEU A 155 7.21 -13.92 -10.48
C LEU A 155 7.14 -14.90 -9.30
N LYS A 156 8.11 -14.85 -8.39
CA LYS A 156 8.21 -15.75 -7.23
C LYS A 156 7.59 -15.10 -6.00
#